data_AF-A0A9X9T8E3-F1
#
_entry.id   AF-A0A9X9T8E3-F1
#
_cell.length_a   1.000
_cell.length_b   1.000
_cell.length_c   1.000
_cell.angle_alpha   90.00
_cell.angle_beta   90.00
_cell.angle_gamma   90.00
#
_symmetry.space_group_name_H-M   'P 1'
#
loop_
_entity.id
_entity.type
_entity.pdbx_description
1 polymer ?
#
loop_
_entity_poly.entity_id
_entity_poly.type
_entity_poly.pdbx_seq_one_letter_code
_entity_poly.pdbx_strand_id
1 'polypeptide(L)'
;MNTPIIKRVFQLKISDLINIILFIIVLPFLILLLQFVLYTVIIPLNISCEYVALVYEKPTISGMFFSNYIHSVSDMSHFTNNFWVTVLVMGIISGMIFIVMPAYEIKISWKNVFGVFFIFLFILPFIISATTMYFKKAMIDSTWSFGFSGIISALLGFALFLILWWFFEVILKKNYNKNPNKITFSLLFVSIIVCLLPLWYMLSEIGGNANVFAHMMGYSFGLITPAFIGLIVLLYK
;
A
#
# COMPACT_ATOMS: atom_id res chain seq x y z
N MET A 1 0.78 23.70 -24.84
CA MET A 1 -0.32 23.59 -23.85
C MET A 1 0.26 23.71 -22.46
N ASN A 2 -0.17 24.70 -21.65
CA ASN A 2 0.42 24.98 -20.35
C ASN A 2 -0.52 24.47 -19.24
N THR A 3 -0.42 23.17 -18.91
CA THR A 3 -1.24 22.59 -17.82
C THR A 3 -0.61 22.90 -16.46
N PRO A 4 -1.40 22.93 -15.36
CA PRO A 4 -0.86 23.16 -14.02
C PRO A 4 0.25 22.17 -13.65
N ILE A 5 0.12 20.91 -14.10
CA ILE A 5 1.11 19.85 -13.89
C ILE A 5 2.43 20.18 -14.60
N ILE A 6 2.38 20.54 -15.89
CA ILE A 6 3.60 20.91 -16.65
C ILE A 6 4.29 22.09 -15.98
N LYS A 7 3.53 23.12 -15.59
CA LYS A 7 4.07 24.28 -14.85
C LYS A 7 4.75 23.84 -13.55
N ARG A 8 4.13 22.95 -12.77
CA ARG A 8 4.72 22.45 -11.53
C ARG A 8 6.02 21.67 -11.76
N VAL A 9 6.09 20.84 -12.80
CA VAL A 9 7.31 20.10 -13.16
C VAL A 9 8.48 21.05 -13.40
N PHE A 10 8.28 22.14 -14.15
CA PHE A 10 9.31 23.15 -14.38
C PHE A 10 9.64 24.00 -13.14
N GLN A 11 8.83 23.95 -12.10
CA GLN A 11 9.03 24.65 -10.83
C GLN A 11 9.62 23.75 -9.73
N LEU A 12 9.92 22.48 -10.02
CA LEU A 12 10.54 21.58 -9.05
C LEU A 12 11.91 22.11 -8.64
N LYS A 13 12.10 22.23 -7.34
CA LYS A 13 13.41 22.55 -6.76
C LYS A 13 14.25 21.27 -6.67
N ILE A 14 15.57 21.41 -6.55
CA ILE A 14 16.47 20.28 -6.28
C ILE A 14 16.03 19.52 -5.02
N SER A 15 15.59 20.23 -3.98
CA SER A 15 15.03 19.63 -2.77
C SER A 15 13.81 18.74 -3.03
N ASP A 16 12.94 19.14 -3.97
CA ASP A 16 11.76 18.35 -4.34
C ASP A 16 12.19 17.06 -5.03
N LEU A 17 13.18 17.12 -5.92
CA LEU A 17 13.73 15.96 -6.62
C LEU A 17 14.40 14.98 -5.65
N ILE A 18 15.20 15.49 -4.70
CA ILE A 18 15.80 14.66 -3.65
C ILE A 18 14.71 13.96 -2.84
N ASN A 19 13.69 14.69 -2.41
CA ASN A 19 12.59 14.11 -1.64
C ASN A 19 11.81 13.06 -2.44
N ILE A 20 11.56 13.29 -3.73
CA ILE A 20 10.92 12.31 -4.62
C ILE A 20 11.76 11.03 -4.70
N ILE A 21 13.06 11.16 -4.94
CA ILE A 21 13.99 10.03 -5.06
C ILE A 21 14.06 9.25 -3.74
N LEU A 22 14.26 9.95 -2.63
CA LEU A 22 14.28 9.34 -1.30
C LEU A 22 12.96 8.62 -1.01
N PHE A 23 11.82 9.24 -1.31
CA PHE A 23 10.52 8.62 -1.09
C PHE A 23 10.35 7.33 -1.90
N ILE A 24 10.79 7.32 -3.17
CA ILE A 24 10.70 6.15 -4.04
C ILE A 24 11.63 5.03 -3.56
N ILE A 25 12.84 5.35 -3.10
CA ILE A 25 13.88 4.36 -2.81
C ILE A 25 13.82 3.84 -1.37
N VAL A 26 13.46 4.67 -0.38
CA VAL A 26 13.58 4.31 1.04
C VAL A 26 12.82 3.03 1.38
N LEU A 27 11.55 2.91 0.99
CA LEU A 27 10.76 1.73 1.33
C LEU A 27 11.27 0.46 0.60
N PRO A 28 11.47 0.45 -0.72
CA PRO A 28 12.10 -0.68 -1.41
C PRO A 28 13.46 -1.07 -0.80
N PHE A 29 14.30 -0.08 -0.47
CA PHE A 29 15.60 -0.33 0.15
C PHE A 29 15.47 -0.97 1.54
N LEU A 30 14.55 -0.49 2.37
CA LEU A 30 14.28 -1.10 3.68
C LEU A 30 13.80 -2.54 3.56
N ILE A 31 12.97 -2.86 2.55
CA ILE A 31 12.54 -4.24 2.27
C ILE A 31 13.75 -5.10 1.87
N LEU A 32 14.62 -4.62 0.97
CA LEU A 32 15.85 -5.33 0.60
C LEU A 32 16.77 -5.56 1.79
N LEU A 33 16.97 -4.54 2.61
CA LEU A 33 17.82 -4.61 3.80
C LEU A 33 17.26 -5.62 4.81
N LEU A 34 15.95 -5.61 5.04
CA LEU A 34 15.29 -6.53 5.96
C LEU A 34 15.36 -7.98 5.45
N GLN A 35 15.11 -8.21 4.15
CA GLN A 35 15.33 -9.50 3.50
C GLN A 35 16.79 -9.96 3.69
N PHE A 36 17.77 -9.08 3.43
CA PHE A 36 19.19 -9.40 3.60
C PHE A 36 19.53 -9.77 5.05
N VAL A 37 19.13 -8.97 6.03
CA VAL A 37 19.40 -9.22 7.46
C VAL A 37 18.77 -10.54 7.91
N LEU A 38 17.52 -10.80 7.51
CA LEU A 38 16.82 -12.03 7.90
C LEU A 38 17.53 -13.27 7.35
N TYR A 39 18.01 -13.24 6.11
CA TYR A 39 18.67 -14.38 5.47
C TYR A 39 20.13 -14.56 5.83
N THR A 40 20.88 -13.49 6.06
CA THR A 40 22.34 -13.57 6.29
C THR A 40 22.71 -13.59 7.77
N VAL A 41 21.85 -13.05 8.63
CA VAL A 41 22.11 -12.93 10.06
C VAL A 41 21.16 -13.83 10.85
N ILE A 42 19.84 -13.70 10.67
CA ILE A 42 18.87 -14.31 11.60
C ILE A 42 18.66 -15.81 11.34
N ILE A 43 18.36 -16.22 10.09
CA ILE A 43 18.13 -17.63 9.75
C ILE A 43 19.38 -18.50 10.02
N PRO A 44 20.62 -18.07 9.67
CA PRO A 44 21.83 -18.85 9.94
C PRO A 44 22.16 -19.03 11.43
N LEU A 45 21.58 -18.23 12.34
CA LEU A 45 21.74 -18.38 13.79
C LEU A 45 20.91 -19.54 14.39
N ASN A 46 20.42 -20.48 13.57
CA ASN A 46 19.53 -21.57 13.95
C ASN A 46 18.21 -21.09 14.61
N ILE A 47 17.77 -19.88 14.30
CA ILE A 47 16.44 -19.43 14.68
C ILE A 47 15.43 -20.25 13.87
N SER A 48 14.53 -20.92 14.58
CA SER A 48 13.48 -21.75 13.96
C SER A 48 12.68 -20.93 12.94
N CYS A 49 12.41 -21.53 11.78
CA CYS A 49 11.66 -20.90 10.69
C CYS A 49 10.29 -20.36 11.18
N GLU A 50 9.73 -20.93 12.25
CA GLU A 50 8.47 -20.50 12.88
C GLU A 50 8.48 -19.06 13.43
N TYR A 51 9.66 -18.46 13.63
CA TYR A 51 9.80 -17.06 14.10
C TYR A 51 9.88 -16.04 12.98
N VAL A 52 10.06 -16.48 11.73
CA VAL A 52 10.17 -15.62 10.54
C VAL A 52 9.03 -15.89 9.55
N ALA A 53 8.60 -17.15 9.46
CA ALA A 53 7.44 -17.59 8.69
C ALA A 53 6.14 -17.41 9.45
N LEU A 54 5.05 -17.17 8.72
CA LEU A 54 3.71 -17.33 9.28
C LEU A 54 3.33 -18.80 9.18
N VAL A 55 3.64 -19.59 10.21
CA VAL A 55 3.20 -20.99 10.33
C VAL A 55 1.79 -21.00 10.92
N TYR A 56 0.80 -21.43 10.15
CA TYR A 56 -0.61 -21.23 10.54
C TYR A 56 -1.05 -22.05 11.75
N GLU A 57 -0.43 -23.21 11.98
CA GLU A 57 -0.80 -24.12 13.07
C GLU A 57 -0.20 -23.70 14.41
N LYS A 58 0.86 -22.91 14.37
CA LYS A 58 1.59 -22.44 15.54
C LYS A 58 2.13 -21.03 15.27
N PRO A 59 1.24 -20.02 15.11
CA PRO A 59 1.68 -18.68 14.77
C PRO A 59 2.43 -18.05 15.93
N THR A 60 3.56 -17.41 15.63
CA THR A 60 4.31 -16.60 16.59
C THR A 60 4.09 -15.12 16.27
N ILE A 61 4.20 -14.25 17.28
CA ILE A 61 4.09 -12.79 17.08
C ILE A 61 5.15 -12.30 16.08
N SER A 62 6.38 -12.82 16.19
CA SER A 62 7.45 -12.47 15.26
C SER A 62 7.19 -12.98 13.85
N GLY A 63 6.66 -14.21 13.70
CA GLY A 63 6.27 -14.79 12.42
C GLY A 63 5.16 -14.00 11.74
N MET A 64 4.15 -13.53 12.50
CA MET A 64 3.12 -12.62 11.99
C MET A 64 3.69 -11.28 11.50
N PHE A 65 4.79 -10.80 12.08
CA PHE A 65 5.43 -9.57 11.62
C PHE A 65 6.34 -9.81 10.42
N PHE A 66 7.39 -10.62 10.60
CA PHE A 66 8.47 -10.80 9.63
C PHE A 66 8.06 -11.51 8.35
N SER A 67 7.04 -12.37 8.37
CA SER A 67 6.56 -13.08 7.16
C SER A 67 6.09 -12.12 6.07
N ASN A 68 5.61 -10.94 6.44
CA ASN A 68 5.16 -9.89 5.52
C ASN A 68 6.33 -9.08 4.93
N TYR A 69 7.58 -9.41 5.27
CA TYR A 69 8.77 -8.73 4.77
C TYR A 69 9.76 -9.64 4.08
N ILE A 70 9.49 -10.95 4.10
CA ILE A 70 10.37 -11.92 3.48
C ILE A 70 9.75 -12.63 2.29
N HIS A 71 10.62 -13.05 1.39
CA HIS A 71 10.31 -13.90 0.25
C HIS A 71 11.19 -15.14 0.27
N SER A 72 10.66 -16.26 -0.22
CA SER A 72 11.46 -17.47 -0.41
C SER A 72 12.60 -17.22 -1.39
N VAL A 73 13.82 -17.67 -1.04
CA VAL A 73 14.98 -17.64 -1.94
C VAL A 73 14.78 -18.55 -3.16
N SER A 74 13.92 -19.58 -3.03
CA SER A 74 13.57 -20.46 -4.14
C SER A 74 12.63 -19.81 -5.18
N ASP A 75 12.04 -18.66 -4.85
CA ASP A 75 11.07 -17.95 -5.70
C ASP A 75 11.50 -16.49 -5.92
N MET A 76 12.70 -16.33 -6.50
CA MET A 76 13.30 -15.03 -6.76
C MET A 76 12.50 -14.20 -7.79
N SER A 77 11.74 -14.84 -8.67
CA SER A 77 10.90 -14.15 -9.66
C SER A 77 9.75 -13.42 -8.97
N HIS A 78 9.05 -14.06 -8.02
CA HIS A 78 7.99 -13.41 -7.24
C HIS A 78 8.54 -12.24 -6.41
N PHE A 79 9.71 -12.39 -5.80
CA PHE A 79 10.38 -11.29 -5.10
C PHE A 79 10.68 -10.11 -6.03
N THR A 80 11.29 -10.39 -7.18
CA THR A 80 11.69 -9.36 -8.15
C THR A 80 10.47 -8.61 -8.70
N ASN A 81 9.39 -9.33 -9.02
CA ASN A 81 8.14 -8.71 -9.45
C ASN A 81 7.58 -7.79 -8.37
N ASN A 82 7.49 -8.28 -7.13
CA ASN A 82 6.97 -7.49 -6.00
C ASN A 82 7.84 -6.25 -5.72
N PHE A 83 9.16 -6.37 -5.85
CA PHE A 83 10.09 -5.26 -5.69
C PHE A 83 9.82 -4.17 -6.73
N TRP A 84 9.75 -4.51 -8.02
CA TRP A 84 9.50 -3.55 -9.08
C TRP A 84 8.10 -2.93 -9.02
N VAL A 85 7.08 -3.72 -8.65
CA VAL A 85 5.74 -3.19 -8.42
C VAL A 85 5.76 -2.18 -7.27
N THR A 86 6.51 -2.45 -6.20
CA THR A 86 6.66 -1.48 -5.09
C THR A 86 7.31 -0.19 -5.54
N VAL A 87 8.42 -0.27 -6.29
CA VAL A 87 9.09 0.92 -6.86
C VAL A 87 8.12 1.73 -7.73
N LEU A 88 7.36 1.05 -8.59
CA LEU A 88 6.36 1.69 -9.46
C LEU A 88 5.27 2.40 -8.65
N VAL A 89 4.66 1.70 -7.70
CA VAL A 89 3.57 2.27 -6.87
C VAL A 89 4.08 3.43 -6.02
N MET A 90 5.29 3.33 -5.46
CA MET A 90 5.94 4.44 -4.75
C MET A 90 6.21 5.62 -5.68
N GLY A 91 6.57 5.38 -6.93
CA GLY A 91 6.67 6.40 -7.98
C GLY A 91 5.35 7.13 -8.21
N ILE A 92 4.24 6.39 -8.30
CA ILE A 92 2.88 6.97 -8.44
C ILE A 92 2.53 7.82 -7.22
N ILE A 93 2.70 7.29 -6.00
CA ILE A 93 2.42 8.00 -4.75
C ILE A 93 3.26 9.28 -4.67
N SER A 94 4.55 9.19 -4.98
CA SER A 94 5.48 10.33 -4.98
C SER A 94 5.06 11.39 -6.01
N GLY A 95 4.73 10.98 -7.24
CA GLY A 95 4.19 11.87 -8.26
C GLY A 95 2.92 12.58 -7.81
N MET A 96 2.00 11.84 -7.16
CA MET A 96 0.79 12.43 -6.59
C MET A 96 1.10 13.47 -5.51
N ILE A 97 2.00 13.16 -4.58
CA ILE A 97 2.31 14.00 -3.42
C ILE A 97 3.11 15.25 -3.78
N PHE A 98 4.11 15.14 -4.66
CA PHE A 98 5.06 16.23 -4.92
C PHE A 98 4.74 17.03 -6.19
N ILE A 99 4.03 16.43 -7.14
CA ILE A 99 3.75 17.03 -8.45
C ILE A 99 2.26 17.31 -8.60
N VAL A 100 1.42 16.28 -8.61
CA VAL A 100 0.00 16.42 -8.98
C VAL A 100 -0.77 17.24 -7.96
N MET A 101 -0.82 16.84 -6.70
CA MET A 101 -1.59 17.56 -5.69
C MET A 101 -1.12 19.02 -5.49
N PRO A 102 0.20 19.31 -5.39
CA PRO A 102 0.68 20.69 -5.32
C PRO A 102 0.38 21.53 -6.57
N ALA A 103 0.37 20.93 -7.77
CA ALA A 103 0.01 21.64 -9.00
C ALA A 103 -1.43 22.19 -8.98
N TYR A 104 -2.30 21.61 -8.15
CA TYR A 104 -3.68 22.04 -7.94
C TYR A 104 -3.91 22.67 -6.56
N GLU A 105 -2.84 23.06 -5.87
CA GLU A 105 -2.87 23.71 -4.55
C GLU A 105 -3.53 22.87 -3.44
N ILE A 106 -3.59 21.54 -3.63
CA ILE A 106 -4.06 20.61 -2.61
C ILE A 106 -2.94 20.41 -1.59
N LYS A 107 -3.20 20.79 -0.34
CA LYS A 107 -2.23 20.67 0.75
C LYS A 107 -2.27 19.27 1.36
N ILE A 108 -1.13 18.59 1.34
CA ILE A 108 -0.94 17.30 2.00
C ILE A 108 -0.17 17.51 3.31
N SER A 109 -0.69 16.93 4.40
CA SER A 109 0.03 16.89 5.68
C SER A 109 1.07 15.78 5.68
N TRP A 110 2.36 16.13 5.76
CA TRP A 110 3.44 15.16 5.91
C TRP A 110 3.26 14.26 7.13
N LYS A 111 2.75 14.81 8.25
CA LYS A 111 2.43 14.02 9.44
C LYS A 111 1.43 12.91 9.13
N ASN A 112 0.44 13.18 8.28
CA ASN A 112 -0.56 12.18 7.91
C ASN A 112 0.03 11.13 6.99
N VAL A 113 0.86 11.53 6.01
CA VAL A 113 1.57 10.60 5.13
C VAL A 113 2.47 9.68 5.96
N PHE A 114 3.30 10.22 6.85
CA PHE A 114 4.13 9.41 7.73
C PHE A 114 3.31 8.48 8.62
N GLY A 115 2.17 8.95 9.14
CA GLY A 115 1.24 8.09 9.89
C GLY A 115 0.72 6.91 9.07
N VAL A 116 0.35 7.12 7.79
CA VAL A 116 -0.11 6.04 6.89
C VAL A 116 1.00 5.00 6.72
N PHE A 117 2.20 5.44 6.38
CA PHE A 117 3.34 4.52 6.21
C PHE A 117 3.72 3.81 7.50
N PHE A 118 3.66 4.48 8.64
CA PHE A 118 3.89 3.86 9.95
C PHE A 118 2.89 2.73 10.20
N ILE A 119 1.59 2.95 9.94
CA ILE A 119 0.57 1.90 10.08
C ILE A 119 0.85 0.75 9.11
N PHE A 120 1.21 1.03 7.86
CA PHE A 120 1.53 -0.02 6.88
C PHE A 120 2.75 -0.85 7.26
N LEU A 121 3.75 -0.25 7.93
CA LEU A 121 5.00 -0.92 8.29
C LEU A 121 4.98 -1.59 9.66
N PHE A 122 4.07 -1.20 10.57
CA PHE A 122 4.11 -1.72 11.93
C PHE A 122 2.82 -2.40 12.38
N ILE A 123 1.68 -2.01 11.82
CA ILE A 123 0.37 -2.52 12.27
C ILE A 123 -0.23 -3.47 11.24
N LEU A 124 -0.18 -3.09 9.97
CA LEU A 124 -0.75 -3.87 8.87
C LEU A 124 -0.22 -5.32 8.78
N PRO A 125 1.07 -5.63 9.03
CA PRO A 125 1.55 -7.01 9.00
C PRO A 125 0.73 -7.97 9.88
N PHE A 126 0.43 -7.54 11.11
CA PHE A 126 -0.37 -8.33 12.04
C PHE A 126 -1.79 -8.54 11.56
N ILE A 127 -2.39 -7.52 10.95
CA ILE A 127 -3.76 -7.58 10.41
C ILE A 127 -3.80 -8.52 9.20
N ILE A 128 -2.83 -8.42 8.28
CA ILE A 128 -2.70 -9.33 7.15
C ILE A 128 -2.56 -10.77 7.66
N SER A 129 -1.65 -11.02 8.60
CA SER A 129 -1.45 -12.36 9.16
C SER A 129 -2.68 -12.90 9.86
N ALA A 130 -3.38 -12.09 10.67
CA ALA A 130 -4.61 -12.50 11.32
C ALA A 130 -5.70 -12.89 10.31
N THR A 131 -5.88 -12.07 9.26
CA THR A 131 -6.83 -12.34 8.18
C THR A 131 -6.46 -13.61 7.41
N THR A 132 -5.19 -13.78 7.04
CA THR A 132 -4.71 -14.98 6.36
C THR A 132 -4.95 -16.24 7.20
N MET A 133 -4.65 -16.21 8.51
CA MET A 133 -4.90 -17.34 9.39
C MET A 133 -6.39 -17.66 9.52
N TYR A 134 -7.25 -16.64 9.66
CA TYR A 134 -8.69 -16.82 9.74
C TYR A 134 -9.24 -17.52 8.48
N PHE A 135 -8.74 -17.15 7.30
CA PHE A 135 -9.13 -17.73 6.03
C PHE A 135 -8.27 -18.92 5.57
N LYS A 136 -7.42 -19.51 6.44
CA LYS A 136 -6.57 -20.69 6.10
C LYS A 136 -7.36 -21.79 5.40
N LYS A 137 -8.59 -22.06 5.83
CA LYS A 137 -9.44 -23.13 5.26
C LYS A 137 -9.73 -22.96 3.76
N ALA A 138 -9.68 -21.74 3.24
CA ALA A 138 -9.83 -21.46 1.81
C ALA A 138 -8.51 -21.63 1.04
N MET A 139 -7.38 -21.85 1.73
CA MET A 139 -6.03 -22.07 1.20
C MET A 139 -5.60 -23.52 1.49
N ILE A 140 -6.23 -24.47 0.80
CA ILE A 140 -6.28 -25.90 1.14
C ILE A 140 -4.88 -26.55 1.25
N ASP A 141 -3.88 -26.08 0.49
CA ASP A 141 -2.54 -26.70 0.43
C ASP A 141 -1.42 -25.88 1.10
N SER A 142 -1.75 -24.80 1.81
CA SER A 142 -0.76 -23.91 2.44
C SER A 142 -0.67 -24.15 3.95
N THR A 143 0.50 -24.55 4.43
CA THR A 143 0.80 -24.69 5.88
C THR A 143 1.49 -23.45 6.47
N TRP A 144 1.98 -22.56 5.61
CA TRP A 144 2.85 -21.44 5.92
C TRP A 144 2.78 -20.39 4.81
N SER A 145 3.07 -19.12 5.13
CA SER A 145 3.07 -18.03 4.15
C SER A 145 4.16 -16.98 4.41
N PHE A 146 4.59 -16.36 3.31
CA PHE A 146 5.46 -15.19 3.27
C PHE A 146 5.13 -14.30 2.08
N GLY A 147 5.58 -13.07 2.17
CA GLY A 147 5.64 -12.13 1.08
C GLY A 147 5.08 -10.78 1.49
N PHE A 148 5.70 -9.72 1.00
CA PHE A 148 5.22 -8.36 1.23
C PHE A 148 4.12 -7.91 0.26
N SER A 149 3.54 -8.83 -0.53
CA SER A 149 2.53 -8.48 -1.54
C SER A 149 1.25 -7.89 -0.95
N GLY A 150 0.84 -8.25 0.26
CA GLY A 150 -0.24 -7.56 0.97
C GLY A 150 0.08 -6.09 1.29
N ILE A 151 1.34 -5.77 1.62
CA ILE A 151 1.80 -4.39 1.83
C ILE A 151 1.78 -3.63 0.49
N ILE A 152 2.18 -4.27 -0.62
CA ILE A 152 2.04 -3.68 -1.96
C ILE A 152 0.59 -3.34 -2.26
N SER A 153 -0.34 -4.26 -1.96
CA SER A 153 -1.76 -4.00 -2.15
C SER A 153 -2.24 -2.79 -1.33
N ALA A 154 -1.72 -2.60 -0.11
CA ALA A 154 -2.01 -1.39 0.68
C ALA A 154 -1.43 -0.11 0.07
N LEU A 155 -0.22 -0.15 -0.48
CA LEU A 155 0.35 0.98 -1.22
C LEU A 155 -0.50 1.30 -2.46
N LEU A 156 -1.00 0.28 -3.16
CA LEU A 156 -1.88 0.45 -4.31
C LEU A 156 -3.21 1.10 -3.90
N GLY A 157 -3.82 0.62 -2.81
CA GLY A 157 -5.02 1.21 -2.23
C GLY A 157 -4.80 2.67 -1.83
N PHE A 158 -3.64 2.99 -1.24
CA PHE A 158 -3.28 4.35 -0.88
C PHE A 158 -3.06 5.26 -2.10
N ALA A 159 -2.34 4.78 -3.12
CA ALA A 159 -2.17 5.51 -4.37
C ALA A 159 -3.52 5.87 -5.00
N LEU A 160 -4.46 4.92 -4.96
CA LEU A 160 -5.79 5.12 -5.49
C LEU A 160 -6.63 6.07 -4.64
N PHE A 161 -6.51 6.02 -3.31
CA PHE A 161 -7.08 7.03 -2.42
C PHE A 161 -6.59 8.44 -2.80
N LEU A 162 -5.29 8.61 -3.06
CA LEU A 162 -4.74 9.91 -3.48
C LEU A 162 -5.33 10.37 -4.82
N ILE A 163 -5.49 9.47 -5.80
CA ILE A 163 -6.10 9.77 -7.09
C ILE A 163 -7.57 10.20 -6.90
N LEU A 164 -8.34 9.46 -6.09
CA LEU A 164 -9.73 9.79 -5.78
C LEU A 164 -9.86 11.13 -5.06
N TRP A 165 -8.98 11.40 -4.09
CA TRP A 165 -8.97 12.67 -3.36
C TRP A 165 -8.65 13.85 -4.30
N TRP A 166 -7.66 13.69 -5.17
CA TRP A 166 -7.36 14.69 -6.19
C TRP A 166 -8.55 14.92 -7.13
N PHE A 167 -9.18 13.84 -7.62
CA PHE A 167 -10.36 13.93 -8.48
C PHE A 167 -11.50 14.67 -7.78
N PHE A 168 -11.73 14.38 -6.49
CA PHE A 168 -12.71 15.07 -5.65
C PHE A 168 -12.43 16.58 -5.54
N GLU A 169 -11.22 16.97 -5.13
CA GLU A 169 -10.88 18.39 -4.93
C GLU A 169 -10.87 19.20 -6.24
N VAL A 170 -10.37 18.62 -7.34
CA VAL A 170 -10.18 19.36 -8.59
C VAL A 170 -11.42 19.38 -9.45
N ILE A 171 -12.07 18.24 -9.64
CA ILE A 171 -13.15 18.10 -10.62
C ILE A 171 -14.50 18.30 -9.95
N LEU A 172 -14.70 17.70 -8.78
CA LEU A 172 -16.04 17.56 -8.21
C LEU A 172 -16.39 18.76 -7.33
N LYS A 173 -15.53 19.14 -6.40
CA LYS A 173 -15.74 20.29 -5.51
C LYS A 173 -15.89 21.60 -6.28
N LYS A 174 -15.12 21.81 -7.35
CA LYS A 174 -15.21 23.02 -8.20
C LYS A 174 -16.48 23.08 -9.04
N ASN A 175 -17.07 21.93 -9.39
CA ASN A 175 -18.26 21.86 -10.25
C ASN A 175 -19.55 21.52 -9.49
N TYR A 176 -19.47 21.23 -8.19
CA TYR A 176 -20.59 20.76 -7.37
C TYR A 176 -21.81 21.68 -7.47
N ASN A 177 -21.58 23.00 -7.41
CA ASN A 177 -22.63 24.00 -7.49
C ASN A 177 -23.35 24.06 -8.84
N LYS A 178 -22.76 23.50 -9.92
CA LYS A 178 -23.35 23.52 -11.26
C LYS A 178 -24.23 22.31 -11.56
N ASN A 179 -23.91 21.13 -10.99
CA ASN A 179 -24.66 19.91 -11.28
C ASN A 179 -24.45 18.83 -10.20
N PRO A 180 -24.99 19.02 -8.99
CA PRO A 180 -24.66 18.21 -7.81
C PRO A 180 -25.06 16.73 -7.97
N ASN A 181 -26.18 16.45 -8.63
CA ASN A 181 -26.68 15.08 -8.82
C ASN A 181 -25.78 14.26 -9.76
N LYS A 182 -25.39 14.83 -10.90
CA LYS A 182 -24.48 14.15 -11.85
C LYS A 182 -23.11 13.89 -11.22
N ILE A 183 -22.61 14.86 -10.45
CA ILE A 183 -21.34 14.76 -9.73
C ILE A 183 -21.38 13.69 -8.63
N THR A 184 -22.46 13.64 -7.87
CA THR A 184 -22.68 12.61 -6.84
C THR A 184 -22.79 11.22 -7.47
N PHE A 185 -23.51 11.09 -8.58
CA PHE A 185 -23.60 9.83 -9.31
C PHE A 185 -22.24 9.36 -9.87
N SER A 186 -21.48 10.26 -10.50
CA SER A 186 -20.14 9.93 -10.99
C SER A 186 -19.19 9.53 -9.86
N LEU A 187 -19.27 10.21 -8.70
CA LEU A 187 -18.52 9.83 -7.49
C LEU A 187 -18.86 8.43 -7.02
N LEU A 188 -20.15 8.12 -6.88
CA LEU A 188 -20.62 6.81 -6.47
C LEU A 188 -20.17 5.75 -7.47
N PHE A 189 -20.35 5.98 -8.77
CA PHE A 189 -19.96 5.04 -9.81
C PHE A 189 -18.45 4.76 -9.81
N VAL A 190 -17.62 5.81 -9.77
CA VAL A 190 -16.15 5.66 -9.71
C VAL A 190 -15.74 4.97 -8.42
N SER A 191 -16.34 5.33 -7.28
CA SER A 191 -16.04 4.70 -5.98
C SER A 191 -16.43 3.23 -5.97
N ILE A 192 -17.56 2.86 -6.56
CA ILE A 192 -18.01 1.48 -6.71
C ILE A 192 -17.03 0.69 -7.58
N ILE A 193 -16.64 1.20 -8.75
CA ILE A 193 -15.66 0.53 -9.62
C ILE A 193 -14.34 0.36 -8.88
N VAL A 194 -13.84 1.42 -8.26
CA VAL A 194 -12.57 1.41 -7.54
C VAL A 194 -12.61 0.44 -6.35
N CYS A 195 -13.68 0.43 -5.57
CA CYS A 195 -13.75 -0.45 -4.40
C CYS A 195 -14.04 -1.90 -4.78
N LEU A 196 -14.93 -2.15 -5.75
CA LEU A 196 -15.42 -3.50 -6.02
C LEU A 196 -14.65 -4.24 -7.11
N LEU A 197 -14.15 -3.56 -8.17
CA LEU A 197 -13.50 -4.25 -9.28
C LEU A 197 -12.15 -4.88 -8.88
N PRO A 198 -11.25 -4.20 -8.14
CA PRO A 198 -10.02 -4.82 -7.66
C PRO A 198 -10.28 -5.94 -6.65
N LEU A 199 -11.28 -5.78 -5.77
CA LEU A 199 -11.68 -6.84 -4.84
C LEU A 199 -12.24 -8.06 -5.59
N TRP A 200 -13.07 -7.85 -6.61
CA TRP A 200 -13.59 -8.92 -7.44
C TRP A 200 -12.48 -9.66 -8.19
N TYR A 201 -11.54 -8.92 -8.79
CA TYR A 201 -10.38 -9.52 -9.45
C TYR A 201 -9.53 -10.33 -8.47
N MET A 202 -9.22 -9.79 -7.29
CA MET A 202 -8.49 -10.51 -6.25
C MET A 202 -9.23 -11.79 -5.84
N LEU A 203 -10.55 -11.72 -5.61
CA LEU A 203 -11.38 -12.87 -5.26
C LEU A 203 -11.43 -13.95 -6.36
N SER A 204 -11.26 -13.56 -7.63
CA SER A 204 -11.22 -14.53 -8.73
C SER A 204 -9.97 -15.43 -8.72
N GLU A 205 -8.94 -15.06 -7.96
CA GLU A 205 -7.69 -15.81 -7.80
C GLU A 205 -7.74 -16.79 -6.60
N ILE A 206 -8.90 -16.96 -5.94
CA ILE A 206 -9.06 -17.93 -4.84
C ILE A 206 -8.75 -19.35 -5.34
N GLY A 207 -7.91 -20.07 -4.60
CA GLY A 207 -7.43 -21.40 -4.96
C GLY A 207 -6.15 -21.40 -5.80
N GLY A 208 -5.63 -20.23 -6.19
CA GLY A 208 -4.30 -20.07 -6.77
C GLY A 208 -3.17 -20.05 -5.74
N ASN A 209 -1.94 -19.82 -6.22
CA ASN A 209 -0.74 -19.76 -5.38
C ASN A 209 -0.60 -18.45 -4.58
N ALA A 210 -1.44 -17.46 -4.84
CA ALA A 210 -1.41 -16.15 -4.17
C ALA A 210 -2.29 -16.14 -2.92
N ASN A 211 -1.80 -15.49 -1.86
CA ASN A 211 -2.59 -15.23 -0.67
C ASN A 211 -3.56 -14.07 -0.91
N VAL A 212 -4.67 -14.36 -1.60
CA VAL A 212 -5.70 -13.39 -2.00
C VAL A 212 -6.21 -12.56 -0.83
N PHE A 213 -6.40 -13.18 0.33
CA PHE A 213 -6.92 -12.51 1.52
C PHE A 213 -5.93 -11.46 2.06
N ALA A 214 -4.62 -11.71 1.96
CA ALA A 214 -3.61 -10.71 2.28
C ALA A 214 -3.68 -9.50 1.34
N HIS A 215 -3.89 -9.73 0.04
CA HIS A 215 -4.02 -8.65 -0.96
C HIS A 215 -5.27 -7.82 -0.73
N MET A 216 -6.42 -8.48 -0.53
CA MET A 216 -7.68 -7.79 -0.24
C MET A 216 -7.57 -6.95 1.03
N MET A 217 -7.06 -7.54 2.12
CA MET A 217 -6.93 -6.85 3.39
C MET A 217 -5.99 -5.66 3.27
N GLY A 218 -4.83 -5.86 2.63
CA GLY A 218 -3.88 -4.81 2.33
C GLY A 218 -4.52 -3.66 1.55
N TYR A 219 -5.15 -3.98 0.42
CA TYR A 219 -5.82 -3.01 -0.44
C TYR A 219 -6.89 -2.20 0.28
N SER A 220 -7.79 -2.86 1.00
CA SER A 220 -8.83 -2.20 1.79
C SER A 220 -8.24 -1.31 2.87
N PHE A 221 -7.20 -1.76 3.58
CA PHE A 221 -6.48 -0.91 4.53
C PHE A 221 -5.84 0.30 3.86
N GLY A 222 -5.26 0.10 2.68
CA GLY A 222 -4.66 1.15 1.86
C GLY A 222 -5.61 2.31 1.57
N LEU A 223 -6.86 1.97 1.23
CA LEU A 223 -7.91 2.94 0.93
C LEU A 223 -8.41 3.68 2.18
N ILE A 224 -8.58 2.98 3.30
CA ILE A 224 -9.31 3.52 4.47
C ILE A 224 -8.36 4.18 5.50
N THR A 225 -7.12 3.71 5.62
CA THR A 225 -6.15 4.23 6.60
C THR A 225 -5.97 5.76 6.56
N PRO A 226 -5.86 6.40 5.39
CA PRO A 226 -5.75 7.87 5.33
C PRO A 226 -6.96 8.59 5.91
N ALA A 227 -8.17 8.04 5.71
CA ALA A 227 -9.40 8.60 6.27
C ALA A 227 -9.43 8.48 7.80
N PHE A 228 -9.03 7.33 8.35
CA PHE A 228 -8.91 7.15 9.80
C PHE A 228 -7.91 8.11 10.43
N ILE A 229 -6.72 8.27 9.85
CA ILE A 229 -5.72 9.21 10.36
C ILE A 229 -6.26 10.64 10.29
N GLY A 230 -6.96 10.99 9.21
CA GLY A 230 -7.63 12.29 9.08
C GLY A 230 -8.62 12.55 10.21
N LEU A 231 -9.48 11.58 10.51
CA LEU A 231 -10.45 11.66 11.61
C LEU A 231 -9.78 11.81 12.98
N ILE A 232 -8.75 11.00 13.26
CA ILE A 232 -7.99 11.12 14.52
C ILE A 232 -7.41 12.52 14.66
N VAL A 233 -6.73 13.03 13.62
CA VAL A 233 -6.14 14.38 13.66
C VAL A 233 -7.19 15.47 13.85
N LEU A 234 -8.41 15.29 13.35
CA LEU A 234 -9.52 16.23 13.58
C LEU A 234 -10.03 16.20 15.03
N LEU A 235 -10.05 15.02 15.67
CA LEU A 235 -10.55 14.87 17.04
C LEU A 235 -9.59 15.42 18.12
N TYR A 236 -8.29 15.53 17.79
CA TYR A 236 -7.25 16.03 18.70
C TYR A 236 -6.78 17.46 18.36
N LYS A 237 -7.63 18.23 17.67
CA LYS A 237 -7.47 19.68 17.45
C LYS A 237 -8.45 20.45 18.33
#